data_AF-A0A6L9QDU5-F1
#
_entry.id   AF-A0A6L9QDU5-F1
#
_cell.length_a   1.000
_cell.length_b   1.000
_cell.length_c   1.000
_cell.angle_alpha   90.00
_cell.angle_beta   90.00
_cell.angle_gamma   90.00
#
_symmetry.space_group_name_H-M   'P 1'
#
loop_
_entity.id
_entity.type
_entity.pdbx_description
1 polymer ?
#
loop_
_entity_poly.entity_id
_entity_poly.type
_entity_poly.pdbx_seq_one_letter_code
_entity_poly.pdbx_strand_id
1 'polypeptide(L)'
;MIEFVFAPDDVARVRFAFSPLWELVRSLRVLADPSGHALHLPWARTVRPRLRGLGLEPLFAVVPPAGYIPDFLTPPPRTPLPDLGAELAVVRATPPAVVAAELRWT
;
A
#
# COMPACT_ATOMS: atom_id res chain seq x y z
N MET A 1 -5.28 -22.45 -14.51
CA MET A 1 -4.85 -21.38 -15.44
C MET A 1 -5.87 -20.28 -15.34
N ILE A 2 -5.47 -19.04 -15.05
CA ILE A 2 -6.37 -17.88 -15.07
C ILE A 2 -6.15 -17.19 -16.41
N GLU A 3 -7.23 -16.96 -17.16
CA GLU A 3 -7.19 -16.30 -18.46
C GLU A 3 -7.97 -14.98 -18.36
N PHE A 4 -7.36 -13.89 -18.81
CA PHE A 4 -8.00 -12.58 -18.88
C PHE A 4 -8.27 -12.25 -20.36
N VAL A 5 -9.54 -12.07 -20.71
CA VAL A 5 -9.96 -11.72 -22.08
C VAL A 5 -10.32 -10.23 -22.11
N PHE A 6 -9.68 -9.48 -23.01
CA PHE A 6 -9.91 -8.05 -23.18
C PHE A 6 -10.44 -7.75 -24.58
N ALA A 7 -11.45 -6.89 -24.66
CA ALA A 7 -11.93 -6.29 -25.90
C ALA A 7 -11.15 -5.00 -26.22
N PRO A 8 -11.14 -4.53 -27.48
CA PRO A 8 -10.52 -3.25 -27.84
C PRO A 8 -11.01 -2.07 -26.98
N ASP A 9 -12.29 -2.07 -26.61
CA ASP A 9 -12.91 -1.02 -25.79
C ASP A 9 -12.41 -1.02 -24.33
N ASP A 10 -11.83 -2.12 -23.84
CA ASP A 10 -11.25 -2.18 -22.50
C ASP A 10 -9.99 -1.31 -22.38
N VAL A 11 -9.26 -1.12 -23.49
CA VAL A 11 -8.10 -0.22 -23.54
C VAL A 11 -8.52 1.21 -23.25
N ALA A 12 -9.69 1.63 -23.76
CA ALA A 12 -10.23 2.97 -23.50
C ALA A 12 -10.67 3.17 -22.03
N ARG A 13 -10.77 2.09 -21.24
CA ARG A 13 -11.14 2.13 -19.82
C ARG A 13 -9.93 2.09 -18.88
N VAL A 14 -8.71 1.85 -19.40
CA VAL A 14 -7.48 1.87 -18.61
C VAL A 14 -7.20 3.29 -18.13
N ARG A 15 -6.92 3.45 -16.84
CA ARG A 15 -6.60 4.73 -16.21
C ARG A 15 -5.29 4.59 -15.45
N PHE A 16 -4.47 5.63 -15.53
CA PHE A 16 -3.31 5.79 -14.68
C PHE A 16 -3.66 6.70 -13.52
N ALA A 17 -3.27 6.29 -12.32
CA ALA A 17 -3.43 7.09 -11.12
C ALA A 17 -2.18 6.99 -10.25
N PHE A 18 -1.87 8.09 -9.58
CA PHE A 18 -0.90 8.13 -8.49
C PHE A 18 -1.61 7.83 -7.17
N SER A 19 -0.95 7.14 -6.24
CA SER A 19 -1.51 6.87 -4.91
C SER A 19 -0.47 7.19 -3.84
N PRO A 20 -0.56 8.36 -3.18
CA PRO A 20 0.23 8.67 -1.99
C PRO A 20 0.17 7.57 -0.92
N LEU A 21 -1.00 6.96 -0.73
CA LEU A 21 -1.20 5.88 0.22
C LEU A 21 -0.43 4.61 -0.17
N TRP A 22 -0.46 4.23 -1.45
CA TRP A 22 0.34 3.09 -1.94
C TRP A 22 1.83 3.32 -1.67
N GLU A 23 2.35 4.50 -1.99
CA GLU A 23 3.74 4.85 -1.72
C GLU A 23 4.07 4.81 -0.22
N LEU A 24 3.16 5.31 0.63
CA LEU A 24 3.29 5.23 2.09
C LEU A 24 3.37 3.78 2.58
N VAL A 25 2.47 2.91 2.12
CA VAL A 25 2.48 1.49 2.49
C VAL A 25 3.74 0.80 1.97
N ARG A 26 4.16 1.07 0.74
CA ARG A 26 5.40 0.52 0.17
C ARG A 26 6.65 1.00 0.90
N SER A 27 6.63 2.20 1.47
CA SER A 27 7.71 2.72 2.31
C SER A 27 7.97 1.83 3.54
N LEU A 28 6.94 1.15 4.07
CA LEU A 28 7.10 0.19 5.17
C LEU A 28 7.97 -1.00 4.76
N ARG A 29 7.85 -1.49 3.53
CA ARG A 29 8.73 -2.57 3.02
C ARG A 29 10.19 -2.16 2.95
N VAL A 30 10.44 -0.92 2.50
CA VAL A 30 11.79 -0.33 2.49
C VAL A 30 12.34 -0.23 3.92
N LEU A 31 11.49 0.13 4.89
CA LEU A 31 11.86 0.21 6.30
C LEU A 31 12.04 -1.16 6.96
N ALA A 32 11.36 -2.20 6.49
CA ALA A 32 11.50 -3.56 7.00
C ALA A 32 12.76 -4.25 6.45
N ASP A 33 13.06 -4.09 5.17
CA ASP A 33 14.26 -4.62 4.51
C ASP A 33 14.97 -3.55 3.65
N PRO A 34 15.83 -2.71 4.26
CA PRO A 34 16.57 -1.70 3.52
C PRO A 34 17.64 -2.28 2.59
N SER A 35 18.16 -3.48 2.88
CA SER A 35 19.15 -4.14 2.03
C SER A 35 18.60 -4.49 0.66
N GLY A 36 17.33 -4.92 0.58
CA GLY A 36 16.62 -5.12 -0.68
C GLY A 36 16.29 -3.82 -1.44
N HIS A 37 16.51 -2.65 -0.83
CA HIS A 37 16.11 -1.34 -1.35
C HIS A 37 17.27 -0.33 -1.29
N ALA A 38 18.43 -0.71 -1.83
CA ALA A 38 19.68 0.05 -1.73
C ALA A 38 19.56 1.54 -2.10
N LEU A 39 18.78 1.88 -3.13
CA LEU A 39 18.55 3.26 -3.57
C LEU A 39 17.88 4.13 -2.50
N HIS A 40 17.11 3.53 -1.60
CA HIS A 40 16.38 4.23 -0.53
C HIS A 40 17.13 4.26 0.80
N LEU A 41 18.36 3.71 0.89
CA LEU A 41 19.14 3.71 2.13
C LEU A 41 19.35 5.12 2.74
N PRO A 42 19.68 6.17 1.96
CA PRO A 42 19.81 7.53 2.50
C PRO A 42 18.50 8.04 3.11
N TRP A 43 17.38 7.77 2.45
CA TRP A 43 16.05 8.11 2.93
C TRP A 43 15.72 7.34 4.22
N ALA A 44 15.89 6.00 4.23
CA ALA A 44 15.59 5.16 5.38
C ALA A 44 16.38 5.58 6.63
N ARG A 45 17.66 5.89 6.48
CA ARG A 45 18.50 6.42 7.58
C ARG A 45 17.96 7.76 8.12
N THR A 46 17.47 8.61 7.23
CA THR A 46 16.93 9.94 7.58
C THR A 46 15.59 9.86 8.32
N VAL A 47 14.70 8.96 7.91
CA VAL A 47 13.34 8.89 8.48
C VAL A 47 13.26 8.04 9.76
N ARG A 48 14.08 7.00 9.91
CA ARG A 48 14.02 6.08 11.07
C ARG A 48 13.99 6.76 12.43
N PRO A 49 14.84 7.77 12.73
CA PRO A 49 14.79 8.46 14.02
C PRO A 49 13.45 9.17 14.28
N ARG A 50 12.79 9.67 13.23
CA ARG A 50 11.51 10.38 13.32
C ARG A 50 10.31 9.47 13.57
N LEU A 51 10.46 8.17 13.28
CA LEU A 51 9.42 7.17 13.46
C LEU A 51 9.46 6.49 14.84
N ARG A 52 10.47 6.80 15.66
CA ARG A 52 10.61 6.22 17.00
C ARG A 52 9.40 6.61 17.87
N GLY A 53 8.80 5.61 18.51
CA GLY A 53 7.65 5.81 19.40
C GLY A 53 6.28 5.85 18.73
N LEU A 54 6.19 5.70 17.39
CA LEU A 54 4.91 5.72 16.68
C LEU A 54 4.13 4.39 16.75
N GLY A 55 4.70 3.32 17.31
CA GLY A 55 4.00 2.03 17.44
C GLY A 55 3.68 1.38 16.09
N LEU A 56 4.67 1.29 15.19
CA LEU A 56 4.49 0.79 13.81
C LEU A 56 4.48 -0.74 13.70
N GLU A 57 4.64 -1.45 14.81
CA GLU A 57 4.70 -2.91 14.86
C GLU A 57 3.48 -3.58 14.21
N PRO A 58 2.22 -3.14 14.43
CA PRO A 58 1.06 -3.72 13.74
C PRO A 58 1.12 -3.51 12.22
N LEU A 59 1.65 -2.37 11.75
CA LEU A 59 1.80 -2.10 10.33
C LEU A 59 2.87 -2.98 9.69
N PHE A 60 3.99 -3.23 10.36
CA PHE A 60 4.99 -4.17 9.87
C PHE A 60 4.51 -5.61 9.89
N ALA A 61 3.62 -5.99 10.81
CA ALA A 61 3.02 -7.31 10.83
C ALA A 61 2.09 -7.56 9.63
N VAL A 62 1.37 -6.53 9.18
CA VAL A 62 0.40 -6.65 8.06
C VAL A 62 0.96 -6.23 6.70
N VAL A 63 2.18 -5.67 6.66
CA VAL A 63 2.89 -5.30 5.44
C VAL A 63 4.24 -6.01 5.42
N PRO A 64 4.26 -7.31 5.05
CA PRO A 64 5.50 -8.08 5.02
C PRO A 64 6.47 -7.53 3.96
N PRO A 65 7.78 -7.76 4.09
CA PRO A 65 8.78 -7.31 3.10
C PRO A 65 8.48 -7.76 1.67
N ALA A 66 7.82 -8.91 1.50
CA ALA A 66 7.35 -9.44 0.22
C ALA A 66 6.01 -10.18 0.41
N GLY A 67 5.27 -10.40 -0.68
CA GLY A 67 4.00 -11.13 -0.68
C GLY A 67 2.77 -10.22 -0.67
N TYR A 68 1.66 -10.74 -0.14
CA TYR A 68 0.37 -10.06 -0.09
C TYR A 68 0.43 -8.80 0.80
N ILE A 69 -0.37 -7.80 0.44
CA ILE A 69 -0.71 -6.65 1.28
C ILE A 69 -2.22 -6.62 1.30
N PRO A 70 -2.87 -6.51 2.47
CA PRO A 70 -4.32 -6.35 2.55
C PRO A 70 -4.80 -5.20 1.65
N ASP A 71 -5.76 -5.51 0.78
CA ASP A 71 -6.26 -4.58 -0.24
C ASP A 71 -6.88 -3.32 0.38
N PHE A 72 -7.40 -3.41 1.61
CA PHE A 72 -7.93 -2.26 2.35
C PHE A 72 -6.88 -1.20 2.69
N LEU A 73 -5.59 -1.58 2.76
CA LEU A 73 -4.47 -0.64 2.93
C LEU A 73 -4.06 -0.01 1.59
N THR A 74 -4.49 -0.60 0.48
CA THR A 74 -4.09 -0.24 -0.87
C THR A 74 -5.28 -0.16 -1.84
N PRO A 75 -6.34 0.61 -1.50
CA PRO A 75 -7.50 0.71 -2.36
C PRO A 75 -7.15 1.36 -3.70
N PRO A 76 -7.73 0.92 -4.82
CA PRO A 76 -7.57 1.60 -6.10
C PRO A 76 -7.98 3.08 -6.02
N PRO A 77 -7.13 4.02 -6.50
CA PRO A 77 -7.46 5.44 -6.49
C PRO A 77 -8.76 5.75 -7.23
N ARG A 78 -9.60 6.61 -6.65
CA ARG A 78 -10.85 7.07 -7.29
C ARG A 78 -10.61 8.16 -8.33
N THR A 79 -9.49 8.87 -8.23
CA THR A 79 -9.08 9.95 -9.14
C THR A 79 -7.62 9.73 -9.57
N PRO A 80 -7.16 10.33 -10.69
CA PRO A 80 -5.77 10.18 -11.13
C PRO A 80 -4.73 10.73 -10.15
N LEU A 81 -5.10 11.72 -9.34
CA LEU A 81 -4.24 12.43 -8.39
C LEU A 81 -5.02 12.70 -7.09
N PRO A 82 -5.29 11.68 -6.26
CA PRO A 82 -5.93 11.87 -4.97
C PRO A 82 -4.96 12.52 -3.98
N ASP A 83 -5.50 13.22 -2.99
CA ASP A 83 -4.72 13.60 -1.81
C ASP A 83 -4.66 12.42 -0.81
N LEU A 84 -3.59 12.38 0.00
CA LEU A 84 -3.39 11.32 1.00
C LEU A 84 -4.54 11.24 2.01
N GLY A 85 -5.15 12.36 2.38
CA GLY A 85 -6.25 12.42 3.34
C GLY A 85 -7.50 11.71 2.81
N ALA A 86 -7.85 11.92 1.54
CA ALA A 86 -8.95 11.24 0.88
C ALA A 86 -8.72 9.72 0.81
N GLU A 87 -7.49 9.27 0.50
CA GLU A 87 -7.18 7.84 0.49
C GLU A 87 -7.24 7.23 1.90
N LEU A 88 -6.71 7.89 2.91
CA LEU A 88 -6.82 7.46 4.31
C LEU A 88 -8.28 7.42 4.79
N ALA A 89 -9.15 8.31 4.31
CA ALA A 89 -10.57 8.26 4.59
C ALA A 89 -11.24 7.00 4.02
N VAL A 90 -10.80 6.53 2.85
CA VAL A 90 -11.25 5.25 2.27
C VAL A 90 -10.80 4.09 3.15
N VAL A 91 -9.53 4.05 3.56
CA VAL A 91 -9.01 3.02 4.49
C VAL A 91 -9.86 2.99 5.77
N ARG A 92 -10.09 4.16 6.37
CA ARG A 92 -10.86 4.30 7.63
C ARG A 92 -12.33 3.89 7.48
N ALA A 93 -12.90 4.04 6.29
CA ALA A 93 -14.27 3.64 6.00
C ALA A 93 -14.41 2.13 5.72
N THR A 94 -13.31 1.37 5.68
CA THR A 94 -13.36 -0.08 5.45
C THR A 94 -14.12 -0.76 6.59
N PRO A 95 -15.17 -1.54 6.29
CA PRO A 95 -15.90 -2.29 7.31
C PRO A 95 -14.96 -3.26 8.07
N PRO A 96 -15.04 -3.37 9.41
CA PRO A 96 -14.17 -4.26 10.18
C PRO A 96 -14.22 -5.72 9.74
N ALA A 97 -15.35 -6.18 9.22
CA ALA A 97 -15.49 -7.53 8.66
C ALA A 97 -14.61 -7.76 7.43
N VAL A 98 -14.43 -6.74 6.57
CA VAL A 98 -13.54 -6.79 5.40
C VAL A 98 -12.09 -6.82 5.86
N VAL A 99 -11.72 -5.92 6.78
CA VAL A 99 -10.37 -5.91 7.40
C VAL A 99 -10.04 -7.28 8.00
N ALA A 100 -10.92 -7.84 8.82
CA ALA A 100 -10.71 -9.15 9.44
C ALA A 100 -10.66 -10.31 8.44
N ALA A 101 -11.33 -10.20 7.30
CA ALA A 101 -11.27 -11.21 6.24
C ALA A 101 -9.93 -11.14 5.49
N GLU A 102 -9.48 -9.94 5.13
CA GLU A 102 -8.22 -9.73 4.39
C GLU A 102 -6.99 -10.05 5.25
N LEU A 103 -7.01 -9.71 6.54
CA LEU A 103 -5.91 -10.02 7.46
C LEU A 103 -5.68 -11.53 7.67
N ARG A 104 -6.63 -12.41 7.28
CA ARG A 104 -6.43 -13.87 7.34
C ARG A 104 -5.45 -14.39 6.28
N TRP A 105 -5.14 -13.57 5.28
CA TRP A 105 -4.22 -13.89 4.20
C TRP A 105 -2.80 -13.35 4.43
N THR A 106 -2.58 -12.65 5.54
CA THR A 106 -1.28 -12.07 5.91
C THR A 106 -0.61 -12.91 6.98
#